data_AF-A0A0R1X8B7-F1
#
_entry.id   AF-A0A0R1X8B7-F1
#
_cell.length_a   1.000
_cell.length_b   1.000
_cell.length_c   1.000
_cell.angle_alpha   90.00
_cell.angle_beta   90.00
_cell.angle_gamma   90.00
#
_symmetry.space_group_name_H-M   'P 1'
#
loop_
_entity.id
_entity.type
_entity.pdbx_description
1 polymer ?
#
loop_
_entity_poly.entity_id
_entity_poly.type
_entity_poly.pdbx_seq_one_letter_code
_entity_poly.pdbx_strand_id
1 'polypeptide(L)'
;MTADLSKVDMQKAGTYDVVLTAADGQTKTVKLTVLNVLPIIYPAPEFTFTKEFVKDPTINSGTTFDPITGIYAWTDSTHSTPIPSVDWQISGNVNTNRAGAYTINYTITNAYGRTATLTRTITVAVNGPTESKTSGVVYVINNAGAVLYSDSATSISLGRTLIIATAWKYYGIVKDANGRIIAYNLGGKQYVKASDVSTSPFADRGIFTVRYPKNANWSVAVYDSHLNVLKLIPARSSWLTYGTQTLADGRTYFNLGGNQWVRTDYGYWRAQTN
;
A
#
# COMPACT_ATOMS: atom_id res chain seq x y z
N MET A 1 50.22 50.39 52.03
CA MET A 1 49.36 49.34 52.61
C MET A 1 49.44 48.13 51.70
N THR A 2 49.63 46.93 52.24
CA THR A 2 49.71 45.67 51.48
C THR A 2 48.65 44.68 51.98
N ALA A 3 48.29 43.70 51.16
CA ALA A 3 47.34 42.64 51.51
C ALA A 3 47.98 41.27 51.26
N ASP A 4 47.92 40.38 52.26
CA ASP A 4 48.34 38.99 52.11
C ASP A 4 47.16 38.12 51.67
N LEU A 5 47.22 37.65 50.42
CA LEU A 5 46.23 36.78 49.80
C LEU A 5 46.69 35.32 49.72
N SER A 6 47.82 34.95 50.32
CA SER A 6 48.41 33.60 50.21
C SER A 6 47.49 32.47 50.68
N LYS A 7 46.51 32.78 51.53
CA LYS A 7 45.51 31.84 52.05
C LYS A 7 44.18 31.85 51.29
N VAL A 8 44.02 32.71 50.30
CA VAL A 8 42.78 32.85 49.52
C VAL A 8 42.84 31.92 48.31
N ASP A 9 41.89 30.99 48.22
CA ASP A 9 41.67 30.20 47.02
C ASP A 9 40.56 30.85 46.17
N MET A 10 40.97 31.46 45.06
CA MET A 10 40.06 32.15 44.14
C MET A 10 39.20 31.20 43.28
N GLN A 11 39.48 29.89 43.29
CA GLN A 11 38.71 28.88 42.56
C GLN A 11 37.72 28.12 43.45
N LYS A 12 37.80 28.32 44.78
CA LYS A 12 36.96 27.66 45.75
C LYS A 12 36.15 28.68 46.55
N ALA A 13 34.83 28.56 46.47
CA ALA A 13 33.95 29.39 47.28
C ALA A 13 34.21 29.20 48.77
N GLY A 14 34.23 30.30 49.51
CA GLY A 14 34.55 30.31 50.93
C GLY A 14 34.83 31.72 51.46
N THR A 15 34.92 31.84 52.78
CA THR A 15 35.35 33.06 53.45
C THR A 15 36.79 32.87 53.94
N TYR A 16 37.68 33.75 53.50
CA TYR A 16 39.11 33.68 53.78
C TYR A 16 39.56 34.91 54.58
N ASP A 17 40.47 34.71 55.52
CA ASP A 17 41.10 35.80 56.24
C ASP A 17 42.22 36.41 55.39
N VAL A 18 42.19 37.73 55.25
CA VAL A 18 43.19 38.53 54.54
C VAL A 18 43.81 39.50 55.53
N VAL A 19 45.13 39.47 55.66
CA VAL A 19 45.85 40.37 56.57
C VAL A 19 46.29 41.59 55.78
N LEU A 20 45.84 42.77 56.21
CA LEU A 20 46.21 44.06 55.65
C LEU A 20 47.30 44.69 56.52
N THR A 21 48.39 45.18 55.93
CA THR A 21 49.51 45.83 56.64
C THR A 21 49.66 47.29 56.20
N ALA A 22 49.58 48.24 57.13
CA ALA A 22 49.78 49.67 56.89
C ALA A 22 51.28 50.02 56.78
N ALA A 23 51.59 51.23 56.29
CA ALA A 23 52.97 51.64 56.04
C ALA A 23 53.80 51.79 57.33
N ASP A 24 53.14 52.01 58.46
CA ASP A 24 53.71 52.06 59.81
C ASP A 24 53.86 50.67 60.46
N GLY A 25 53.53 49.59 59.74
CA GLY A 25 53.66 48.21 60.20
C GLY A 25 52.44 47.65 60.95
N GLN A 26 51.40 48.45 61.19
CA GLN A 26 50.18 47.94 61.84
C GLN A 26 49.40 46.98 60.93
N THR A 27 48.80 45.93 61.50
CA THR A 27 48.04 44.93 60.74
C THR A 27 46.57 44.85 61.13
N LYS A 28 45.69 44.54 60.17
CA LYS A 28 44.28 44.23 60.42
C LYS A 28 43.84 43.02 59.59
N THR A 29 43.18 42.05 60.23
CA THR A 29 42.56 40.92 59.54
C THR A 29 41.17 41.31 59.06
N VAL A 30 40.88 41.09 57.78
CA VAL A 30 39.56 41.25 57.17
C VAL A 30 39.10 39.94 56.53
N LYS A 31 37.79 39.81 56.29
CA LYS A 31 37.21 38.64 55.62
C LYS A 31 36.94 38.94 54.15
N LEU A 32 37.53 38.14 53.27
CA LEU A 32 37.22 38.10 51.84
C LEU A 32 36.32 36.91 51.55
N THR A 33 35.14 37.16 50.99
CA THR A 33 34.21 36.09 50.58
C THR A 33 34.33 35.85 49.09
N VAL A 34 34.77 34.65 48.71
CA VAL A 34 34.70 34.13 47.34
C VAL A 34 33.35 33.44 47.18
N LEU A 35 32.49 33.97 46.31
CA LEU A 35 31.14 33.43 46.09
C LEU A 35 31.18 32.19 45.20
N ASN A 36 30.33 31.21 45.50
CA ASN A 36 30.09 30.08 44.62
C ASN A 36 29.17 30.53 43.48
N VAL A 37 29.67 30.49 42.24
CA VAL A 37 28.82 30.71 41.07
C VAL A 37 28.36 29.35 40.57
N LEU A 38 27.08 29.03 40.79
CA LEU A 38 26.51 27.79 40.24
C LEU A 38 26.51 27.84 38.70
N PRO A 39 26.70 26.70 38.01
CA PRO A 39 26.58 26.66 36.56
C PRO A 39 25.18 27.09 36.13
N ILE A 40 25.08 27.99 35.14
CA ILE A 40 23.79 28.32 34.53
C ILE A 40 23.34 27.10 33.72
N ILE A 41 22.25 26.46 34.12
CA ILE A 41 21.62 25.38 33.36
C ILE A 41 20.55 26.02 32.46
N TYR A 42 20.83 26.05 31.15
CA TYR A 42 19.84 26.48 30.17
C TYR A 42 18.82 25.36 29.91
N PRO A 43 17.52 25.68 29.88
CA PRO A 43 16.48 24.69 29.59
C PRO A 43 16.63 24.12 28.18
N ALA A 44 16.20 22.87 28.01
CA ALA A 44 16.12 22.24 26.70
C ALA A 44 14.88 22.75 25.93
N PRO A 45 14.97 22.91 24.60
CA PRO A 45 13.80 23.21 23.80
C PRO A 45 12.80 22.04 23.81
N GLU A 46 11.55 22.31 23.41
CA GLU A 46 10.47 21.33 23.47
C GLU A 46 9.58 21.40 22.22
N PHE A 47 9.07 20.25 21.77
CA PHE A 47 8.01 20.17 20.78
C PHE A 47 6.64 20.09 21.45
N THR A 48 5.66 20.82 20.93
CA THR A 48 4.24 20.62 21.28
C THR A 48 3.42 20.33 20.03
N PHE A 49 2.23 19.79 20.23
CA PHE A 49 1.41 19.24 19.16
C PHE A 49 -0.02 19.75 19.24
N THR A 50 -0.66 19.92 18.08
CA THR A 50 -2.11 20.13 18.04
C THR A 50 -2.85 18.87 18.50
N LYS A 51 -4.11 19.02 18.90
CA LYS A 51 -4.97 17.91 19.31
C LYS A 51 -5.12 16.82 18.22
N GLU A 52 -5.15 17.23 16.95
CA GLU A 52 -5.32 16.34 15.80
C GLU A 52 -4.00 15.74 15.30
N PHE A 53 -2.87 16.07 15.94
CA PHE A 53 -1.57 15.57 15.53
C PHE A 53 -1.47 14.06 15.76
N VAL A 54 -1.15 13.35 14.67
CA VAL A 54 -0.81 11.93 14.71
C VAL A 54 0.70 11.80 14.49
N LYS A 55 1.41 11.26 15.48
CA LYS A 55 2.87 11.10 15.42
C LYS A 55 3.29 10.24 14.22
N ASP A 56 2.69 9.06 14.10
CA ASP A 56 3.02 8.05 13.08
C ASP A 56 1.77 7.74 12.23
N PRO A 57 1.35 8.63 11.32
CA PRO A 57 0.12 8.48 10.56
C PRO A 57 0.26 7.48 9.41
N THR A 58 -0.87 6.87 9.04
CA THR A 58 -1.04 6.18 7.77
C THR A 58 -1.81 7.07 6.80
N ILE A 59 -1.25 7.30 5.62
CA ILE A 59 -1.84 8.11 4.55
C ILE A 59 -2.00 7.26 3.28
N ASN A 60 -2.95 7.61 2.44
CA ASN A 60 -3.16 6.92 1.17
C ASN A 60 -2.20 7.43 0.09
N SER A 61 -1.82 6.55 -0.85
CA SER A 61 -0.93 6.95 -1.93
C SER A 61 -1.51 8.12 -2.74
N GLY A 62 -0.68 9.13 -3.01
CA GLY A 62 -1.03 10.33 -3.75
C GLY A 62 -1.63 11.47 -2.91
N THR A 63 -1.86 11.27 -1.60
CA THR A 63 -2.29 12.38 -0.74
C THR A 63 -1.16 13.39 -0.54
N THR A 64 -1.50 14.67 -0.43
CA THR A 64 -0.56 15.70 0.01
C THR A 64 -0.20 15.46 1.48
N PHE A 65 1.07 15.68 1.83
CA PHE A 65 1.59 15.53 3.19
C PHE A 65 2.55 16.67 3.49
N ASP A 66 2.24 17.45 4.51
CA ASP A 66 3.14 18.46 5.06
C ASP A 66 3.83 17.91 6.33
N PRO A 67 5.17 17.81 6.35
CA PRO A 67 5.90 17.23 7.47
C PRO A 67 5.77 18.02 8.78
N ILE A 68 5.43 19.31 8.76
CA ILE A 68 5.37 20.13 9.99
C ILE A 68 3.95 20.43 10.47
N THR A 69 2.92 20.02 9.73
CA THR A 69 1.52 20.25 10.11
C THR A 69 1.25 19.74 11.53
N GLY A 70 0.77 20.64 12.39
CA GLY A 70 0.39 20.35 13.77
C GLY A 70 1.55 20.25 14.77
N ILE A 71 2.79 20.56 14.37
CA ILE A 71 3.96 20.58 15.24
C ILE A 71 4.36 22.02 15.53
N TYR A 72 4.64 22.33 16.80
CA TYR A 72 5.24 23.59 17.24
C TYR A 72 6.52 23.29 18.02
N ALA A 73 7.44 24.24 18.05
CA ALA A 73 8.70 24.14 18.78
C ALA A 73 8.91 25.40 19.62
N TRP A 74 9.50 25.21 20.80
CA TRP A 74 9.69 26.25 21.80
C TRP A 74 11.11 26.24 22.34
N THR A 75 11.60 27.39 22.77
CA THR A 75 12.95 27.52 23.35
C THR A 75 13.12 26.73 24.65
N ASP A 76 12.01 26.50 25.36
CA ASP A 76 11.91 25.83 26.65
C ASP A 76 10.45 25.47 26.99
N SER A 77 10.24 24.86 28.16
CA SER A 77 8.93 24.39 28.65
C SER A 77 7.96 25.49 29.09
N THR A 78 8.33 26.77 29.02
CA THR A 78 7.41 27.89 29.30
C THR A 78 6.53 28.22 28.09
N HIS A 79 6.91 27.74 26.90
CA HIS A 79 6.21 28.00 25.63
C HIS A 79 5.96 29.49 25.35
N SER A 80 6.88 30.34 25.81
CA SER A 80 6.79 31.80 25.63
C SER A 80 7.41 32.26 24.31
N THR A 81 8.50 31.61 23.88
CA THR A 81 9.25 31.96 22.67
C THR A 81 9.27 30.76 21.71
N PRO A 82 8.63 30.87 20.53
CA PRO A 82 8.63 29.80 19.54
C PRO A 82 9.96 29.75 18.78
N ILE A 83 10.33 28.56 18.31
CA ILE A 83 11.39 28.34 17.33
C ILE A 83 10.72 28.18 15.95
N PRO A 84 10.90 29.14 15.02
CA PRO A 84 10.33 29.07 13.67
C PRO A 84 10.72 27.79 12.92
N SER A 85 9.81 27.24 12.12
CA SER A 85 10.05 25.98 11.38
C SER A 85 11.18 26.05 10.35
N VAL A 86 11.52 27.27 9.88
CA VAL A 86 12.68 27.51 9.01
C VAL A 86 14.02 27.22 9.70
N ASP A 87 14.06 27.27 11.03
CA ASP A 87 15.27 27.01 11.83
C ASP A 87 15.39 25.54 12.24
N TRP A 88 14.44 24.70 11.86
CA TRP A 88 14.45 23.27 12.21
C TRP A 88 15.33 22.51 11.24
N GLN A 89 16.13 21.58 11.76
CA GLN A 89 16.83 20.60 10.94
C GLN A 89 15.91 19.41 10.71
N ILE A 90 15.40 19.28 9.48
CA ILE A 90 14.50 18.19 9.08
C ILE A 90 15.22 17.29 8.08
N SER A 91 15.30 15.99 8.37
CA SER A 91 15.89 14.98 7.50
C SER A 91 14.91 13.84 7.23
N GLY A 92 15.04 13.23 6.06
CA GLY A 92 14.07 12.26 5.53
C GLY A 92 13.12 12.88 4.50
N ASN A 93 12.58 12.05 3.61
CA ASN A 93 11.63 12.46 2.58
C ASN A 93 10.54 11.39 2.46
N VAL A 94 9.29 11.84 2.33
CA VAL A 94 8.15 10.96 2.13
C VAL A 94 7.75 11.01 0.66
N ASN A 95 7.89 9.90 -0.05
CA ASN A 95 7.29 9.76 -1.37
C ASN A 95 5.86 9.26 -1.23
N THR A 96 4.90 10.19 -1.23
CA THR A 96 3.48 9.86 -1.07
C THR A 96 2.91 9.06 -2.24
N ASN A 97 3.60 8.96 -3.38
CA ASN A 97 3.17 8.16 -4.53
C ASN A 97 3.62 6.70 -4.47
N ARG A 98 4.40 6.32 -3.46
CA ARG A 98 4.93 4.96 -3.33
C ARG A 98 4.61 4.42 -1.96
N ALA A 99 3.86 3.32 -1.92
CA ALA A 99 3.55 2.64 -0.68
C ALA A 99 4.84 2.22 0.06
N GLY A 100 4.82 2.34 1.39
CA GLY A 100 5.97 2.05 2.24
C GLY A 100 5.98 2.90 3.51
N ALA A 101 6.91 2.59 4.41
CA ALA A 101 7.17 3.38 5.60
C ALA A 101 8.34 4.34 5.35
N TYR A 102 8.17 5.60 5.74
CA TYR A 102 9.15 6.66 5.57
C TYR A 102 9.46 7.32 6.91
N THR A 103 10.73 7.46 7.25
CA THR A 103 11.15 8.08 8.51
C THR A 103 11.51 9.55 8.28
N ILE A 104 11.02 10.42 9.16
CA ILE A 104 11.41 11.83 9.23
C ILE A 104 11.99 12.10 10.62
N ASN A 105 13.14 12.76 10.68
CA ASN A 105 13.75 13.23 11.92
C ASN A 105 13.80 14.76 11.93
N TYR A 106 13.40 15.34 13.05
CA TYR A 106 13.39 16.77 13.31
C TYR A 106 14.35 17.05 14.46
N THR A 107 15.17 18.08 14.34
CA THR A 107 16.00 18.61 15.43
C THR A 107 15.77 20.11 15.53
N ILE A 108 15.44 20.57 16.74
CA ILE A 108 15.34 22.00 17.09
C ILE A 108 16.46 22.36 18.04
N THR A 109 17.02 23.56 17.86
CA THR A 109 18.11 24.09 18.69
C THR A 109 17.75 25.47 19.19
N ASN A 110 17.88 25.73 20.49
CA ASN A 110 17.67 27.08 21.03
C ASN A 110 18.96 27.91 20.98
N ALA A 111 18.86 29.21 21.29
CA ALA A 111 19.99 30.14 21.27
C ALA A 111 21.14 29.77 22.25
N TYR A 112 20.88 28.87 23.21
CA TYR A 112 21.85 28.37 24.17
C TYR A 112 22.51 27.05 23.72
N GLY A 113 22.27 26.61 22.48
CA GLY A 113 22.84 25.39 21.90
C GLY A 113 22.23 24.11 22.44
N ARG A 114 21.09 24.17 23.16
CA ARG A 114 20.37 22.98 23.63
C ARG A 114 19.47 22.47 22.51
N THR A 115 19.37 21.14 22.38
CA THR A 115 18.65 20.49 21.29
C THR A 115 17.54 19.57 21.78
N ALA A 116 16.49 19.41 20.98
CA ALA A 116 15.49 18.36 21.13
C ALA A 116 15.18 17.72 19.77
N THR A 117 14.83 16.44 19.80
CA THR A 117 14.58 15.64 18.58
C THR A 117 13.20 15.01 18.58
N LEU A 118 12.59 14.94 17.40
CA LEU A 118 11.37 14.18 17.14
C LEU A 118 11.62 13.24 15.96
N THR A 119 11.17 11.99 16.06
CA THR A 119 11.18 11.03 14.96
C THR A 119 9.77 10.59 14.67
N ARG A 120 9.40 10.57 13.39
CA ARG A 120 8.09 10.13 12.88
C ARG A 120 8.27 9.05 11.82
N THR A 121 7.36 8.09 11.80
CA THR A 121 7.22 7.08 10.74
C THR A 121 5.90 7.30 10.01
N ILE A 122 5.98 7.73 8.75
CA ILE A 122 4.83 7.96 7.89
C ILE A 122 4.60 6.71 7.04
N THR A 123 3.44 6.08 7.20
CA THR A 123 3.08 4.90 6.41
C THR A 123 2.24 5.32 5.22
N VAL A 124 2.75 5.13 4.00
CA VAL A 124 1.98 5.31 2.77
C VAL A 124 1.34 3.98 2.42
N ALA A 125 0.01 3.89 2.49
CA ALA A 125 -0.77 2.73 2.10
C ALA A 125 -1.05 2.73 0.59
N VAL A 126 -1.15 1.53 0.02
CA VAL A 126 -1.63 1.36 -1.36
C VAL A 126 -3.09 1.78 -1.43
N ASN A 127 -3.46 2.52 -2.48
CA ASN A 127 -4.87 2.78 -2.74
C ASN A 127 -5.58 1.45 -3.02
N GLY A 128 -6.74 1.26 -2.41
CA GLY A 128 -7.63 0.18 -2.75
C GLY A 128 -8.03 0.24 -4.24
N PRO A 129 -8.56 -0.86 -4.80
CA PRO A 129 -8.97 -0.88 -6.18
C PRO A 129 -10.11 0.11 -6.43
N THR A 130 -10.04 0.79 -7.58
CA THR A 130 -11.01 1.81 -7.98
C THR A 130 -11.93 1.27 -9.06
N GLU A 131 -13.21 1.63 -8.99
CA GLU A 131 -14.20 1.23 -9.98
C GLU A 131 -14.60 2.43 -10.85
N SER A 132 -14.58 2.24 -12.16
CA SER A 132 -15.09 3.21 -13.14
C SER A 132 -16.34 2.66 -13.82
N LYS A 133 -17.38 3.48 -13.93
CA LYS A 133 -18.63 3.13 -14.64
C LYS A 133 -18.37 3.04 -16.13
N THR A 134 -18.56 1.86 -16.69
CA THR A 134 -18.44 1.61 -18.12
C THR A 134 -19.12 0.28 -18.44
N SER A 135 -19.71 0.13 -19.62
CA SER A 135 -20.45 -1.07 -19.97
C SER A 135 -19.82 -1.80 -21.14
N GLY A 136 -19.96 -3.12 -21.12
CA GLY A 136 -19.50 -3.99 -22.20
C GLY A 136 -19.87 -5.44 -21.91
N VAL A 137 -19.25 -6.37 -22.62
CA VAL A 137 -19.46 -7.81 -22.45
C VAL A 137 -18.12 -8.46 -22.13
N VAL A 138 -18.14 -9.37 -21.16
CA VAL A 138 -17.03 -10.27 -20.86
C VAL A 138 -17.45 -11.72 -21.12
N TYR A 139 -16.53 -12.50 -21.64
CA TYR A 139 -16.68 -13.92 -21.93
C TYR A 139 -15.86 -14.70 -20.91
N VAL A 140 -16.45 -15.67 -20.22
CA VAL A 140 -15.72 -16.51 -19.25
C VAL A 140 -14.80 -17.45 -20.01
N ILE A 141 -13.48 -17.36 -19.78
CA ILE A 141 -12.45 -18.13 -20.48
C ILE A 141 -11.75 -19.17 -19.60
N ASN A 142 -11.82 -19.03 -18.28
CA ASN A 142 -11.22 -19.99 -17.36
C ASN A 142 -12.02 -21.32 -17.39
N ASN A 143 -11.33 -22.45 -17.57
CA ASN A 143 -11.95 -23.78 -17.65
C ASN A 143 -12.78 -24.15 -16.39
N ALA A 144 -12.37 -23.65 -15.23
CA ALA A 144 -13.11 -23.84 -13.98
C ALA A 144 -14.32 -22.89 -13.85
N GLY A 145 -14.48 -21.95 -14.78
CA GLY A 145 -15.44 -20.85 -14.72
C GLY A 145 -14.87 -19.61 -14.01
N ALA A 146 -15.69 -18.57 -13.86
CA ALA A 146 -15.34 -17.33 -13.16
C ALA A 146 -16.13 -17.19 -11.86
N VAL A 147 -15.45 -17.14 -10.72
CA VAL A 147 -16.09 -16.97 -9.40
C VAL A 147 -16.68 -15.57 -9.28
N LEU A 148 -17.89 -15.49 -8.69
CA LEU A 148 -18.52 -14.22 -8.31
C LEU A 148 -18.04 -13.76 -6.94
N TYR A 149 -17.72 -12.48 -6.82
CA TYR A 149 -17.27 -11.82 -5.60
C TYR A 149 -18.20 -10.67 -5.21
N SER A 150 -18.31 -10.35 -3.92
CA SER A 150 -19.15 -9.26 -3.40
C SER A 150 -18.44 -7.90 -3.29
N ASP A 151 -17.10 -7.91 -3.42
CA ASP A 151 -16.24 -6.75 -3.28
C ASP A 151 -15.37 -6.54 -4.52
N SER A 152 -15.03 -5.27 -4.79
CA SER A 152 -14.19 -4.90 -5.93
C SER A 152 -12.76 -5.42 -5.84
N ALA A 153 -12.26 -5.74 -4.63
CA ALA A 153 -10.96 -6.38 -4.46
C ALA A 153 -10.99 -7.90 -4.74
N THR A 154 -12.16 -8.47 -5.05
CA THR A 154 -12.36 -9.90 -5.34
C THR A 154 -11.83 -10.82 -4.23
N SER A 155 -12.03 -10.39 -2.97
CA SER A 155 -11.55 -11.09 -1.77
C SER A 155 -12.64 -11.93 -1.09
N ILE A 156 -13.92 -11.61 -1.29
CA ILE A 156 -15.06 -12.24 -0.65
C ILE A 156 -15.90 -12.96 -1.70
N SER A 157 -15.79 -14.28 -1.77
CA SER A 157 -16.55 -15.09 -2.72
C SER A 157 -18.04 -15.15 -2.34
N LEU A 158 -18.91 -15.09 -3.35
CA LEU A 158 -20.36 -15.34 -3.24
C LEU A 158 -20.72 -16.83 -3.35
N GLY A 159 -19.74 -17.73 -3.43
CA GLY A 159 -19.96 -19.18 -3.54
C GLY A 159 -20.59 -19.64 -4.85
N ARG A 160 -20.65 -18.76 -5.86
CA ARG A 160 -21.21 -19.05 -7.18
C ARG A 160 -20.15 -18.83 -8.26
N THR A 161 -20.23 -19.63 -9.31
CA THR A 161 -19.27 -19.60 -10.43
C THR A 161 -20.04 -19.50 -11.74
N LEU A 162 -19.64 -18.54 -12.57
CA LEU A 162 -20.12 -18.41 -13.95
C LEU A 162 -19.43 -19.46 -14.80
N ILE A 163 -20.23 -20.17 -15.61
CA ILE A 163 -19.75 -21.28 -16.43
C ILE A 163 -18.87 -20.72 -17.56
N ILE A 164 -17.76 -21.40 -17.89
CA ILE A 164 -16.95 -21.10 -19.08
C ILE A 164 -17.82 -20.99 -20.33
N ALA A 165 -17.41 -20.14 -21.26
CA ALA A 165 -18.09 -19.91 -22.53
C ALA A 165 -19.45 -19.21 -22.44
N THR A 166 -19.82 -18.71 -21.26
CA THR A 166 -20.93 -17.77 -21.10
C THR A 166 -20.46 -16.32 -21.29
N ALA A 167 -21.37 -15.45 -21.73
CA ALA A 167 -21.12 -14.04 -21.92
C ALA A 167 -21.98 -13.22 -20.95
N TRP A 168 -21.37 -12.23 -20.29
CA TRP A 168 -22.02 -11.43 -19.26
C TRP A 168 -21.80 -9.95 -19.52
N LYS A 169 -22.87 -9.17 -19.40
CA LYS A 169 -22.77 -7.72 -19.43
C LYS A 169 -22.14 -7.23 -18.13
N TYR A 170 -21.13 -6.37 -18.26
CA TYR A 170 -20.60 -5.62 -17.13
C TYR A 170 -21.03 -4.14 -17.20
N TYR A 171 -20.98 -3.47 -16.05
CA TYR A 171 -21.38 -2.07 -15.83
C TYR A 171 -20.28 -1.24 -15.15
N GLY A 172 -19.17 -1.88 -14.76
CA GLY A 172 -17.99 -1.20 -14.28
C GLY A 172 -16.72 -2.01 -14.51
N ILE A 173 -15.59 -1.31 -14.57
CA ILE A 173 -14.25 -1.89 -14.60
C ILE A 173 -13.55 -1.51 -13.31
N VAL A 174 -12.92 -2.49 -12.67
CA VAL A 174 -12.12 -2.30 -11.46
C VAL A 174 -10.65 -2.33 -11.83
N LYS A 175 -9.90 -1.30 -11.41
CA LYS A 175 -8.46 -1.19 -11.60
C LYS A 175 -7.72 -1.22 -10.26
N ASP A 176 -6.55 -1.83 -10.24
CA ASP A 176 -5.62 -1.69 -9.12
C ASP A 176 -4.95 -0.30 -9.11
N ALA A 177 -4.12 -0.05 -8.09
CA ALA A 177 -3.40 1.22 -7.94
C ALA A 177 -2.46 1.56 -9.12
N ASN A 178 -2.05 0.56 -9.91
CA ASN A 178 -1.21 0.74 -11.09
C ASN A 178 -2.04 0.94 -12.37
N GLY A 179 -3.37 0.99 -12.26
CA GLY A 179 -4.27 1.16 -13.39
C GLY A 179 -4.57 -0.12 -14.18
N ARG A 180 -4.07 -1.28 -13.74
CA ARG A 180 -4.35 -2.57 -14.38
C ARG A 180 -5.76 -3.03 -14.03
N ILE A 181 -6.51 -3.49 -15.03
CA ILE A 181 -7.85 -4.04 -14.83
C ILE A 181 -7.74 -5.37 -14.09
N ILE A 182 -8.38 -5.46 -12.93
CA ILE A 182 -8.37 -6.66 -12.07
C ILE A 182 -9.73 -7.34 -11.97
N ALA A 183 -10.83 -6.62 -12.23
CA ALA A 183 -12.18 -7.18 -12.19
C ALA A 183 -13.18 -6.39 -13.02
N TYR A 184 -14.33 -7.01 -13.29
CA TYR A 184 -15.49 -6.40 -13.94
C TYR A 184 -16.70 -6.49 -13.01
N ASN A 185 -17.44 -5.38 -12.85
CA ASN A 185 -18.69 -5.35 -12.08
C ASN A 185 -19.85 -5.75 -12.99
N LEU A 186 -20.51 -6.86 -12.70
CA LEU A 186 -21.66 -7.38 -13.42
C LEU A 186 -23.00 -6.78 -12.98
N GLY A 187 -22.96 -5.85 -12.00
CA GLY A 187 -24.12 -5.19 -11.40
C GLY A 187 -24.36 -5.67 -9.97
N GLY A 188 -25.05 -4.84 -9.16
CA GLY A 188 -25.47 -5.23 -7.81
C GLY A 188 -24.32 -5.67 -6.87
N LYS A 189 -23.13 -5.07 -7.02
CA LYS A 189 -21.90 -5.46 -6.31
C LYS A 189 -21.48 -6.93 -6.54
N GLN A 190 -21.63 -7.41 -7.77
CA GLN A 190 -21.16 -8.75 -8.16
C GLN A 190 -19.99 -8.57 -9.13
N TYR A 191 -18.84 -9.13 -8.77
CA TYR A 191 -17.60 -8.94 -9.51
C TYR A 191 -17.04 -10.27 -10.01
N VAL A 192 -16.40 -10.24 -11.18
CA VAL A 192 -15.58 -11.35 -11.70
C VAL A 192 -14.16 -10.88 -11.93
N LYS A 193 -13.17 -11.75 -11.69
CA LYS A 193 -11.77 -11.42 -11.93
C LYS A 193 -11.49 -11.28 -13.42
N ALA A 194 -10.70 -10.26 -13.77
CA ALA A 194 -10.28 -10.02 -15.14
C ALA A 194 -9.40 -11.16 -15.71
N SER A 195 -8.74 -11.94 -14.85
CA SER A 195 -7.97 -13.12 -15.26
C SER A 195 -8.84 -14.30 -15.73
N ASP A 196 -10.12 -14.34 -15.33
CA ASP A 196 -11.03 -15.46 -15.64
C ASP A 196 -11.90 -15.19 -16.87
N VAL A 197 -11.81 -13.97 -17.43
CA VAL A 197 -12.67 -13.50 -18.52
C VAL A 197 -11.87 -12.78 -19.61
N SER A 198 -12.48 -12.63 -20.78
CA SER A 198 -11.96 -11.86 -21.91
C SER A 198 -13.01 -10.86 -22.39
N THR A 199 -12.60 -9.67 -22.86
CA THR A 199 -13.50 -8.72 -23.53
C THR A 199 -13.69 -9.03 -25.01
N SER A 200 -12.93 -9.98 -25.55
CA SER A 200 -13.09 -10.50 -26.90
C SER A 200 -13.68 -11.91 -26.85
N PRO A 201 -14.59 -12.26 -27.77
CA PRO A 201 -15.07 -13.63 -27.89
C PRO A 201 -13.92 -14.58 -28.23
N PHE A 202 -14.09 -15.87 -27.94
CA PHE A 202 -13.12 -16.90 -28.28
C PHE A 202 -12.82 -16.89 -29.79
N ALA A 203 -11.52 -16.92 -30.15
CA ALA A 203 -11.07 -16.94 -31.54
C ALA A 203 -11.60 -18.16 -32.32
N ASP A 204 -11.76 -19.30 -31.65
CA ASP A 204 -12.28 -20.55 -32.26
C ASP A 204 -13.80 -20.73 -32.02
N ARG A 205 -14.55 -19.64 -31.96
CA ARG A 205 -16.01 -19.71 -31.92
C ARG A 205 -16.55 -20.11 -33.30
N GLY A 206 -17.34 -21.18 -33.35
CA GLY A 206 -17.87 -21.68 -34.61
C GLY A 206 -18.94 -22.73 -34.42
N ILE A 207 -19.39 -23.34 -35.51
CA ILE A 207 -20.37 -24.43 -35.47
C ILE A 207 -19.68 -25.74 -35.81
N PHE A 208 -19.72 -26.68 -34.87
CA PHE A 208 -19.33 -28.06 -35.07
C PHE A 208 -20.54 -28.91 -35.49
N THR A 209 -20.46 -29.59 -36.62
CA THR A 209 -21.49 -30.52 -37.09
C THR A 209 -20.99 -31.95 -36.99
N VAL A 210 -21.71 -32.80 -36.25
CA VAL A 210 -21.32 -34.18 -35.96
C VAL A 210 -21.29 -35.03 -37.23
N ARG A 211 -20.15 -35.66 -37.49
CA ARG A 211 -19.97 -36.69 -38.52
C ARG A 211 -18.77 -37.57 -38.17
N TYR A 212 -19.05 -38.73 -37.57
CA TYR A 212 -17.99 -39.66 -37.20
C TYR A 212 -17.30 -40.24 -38.47
N PRO A 213 -15.95 -40.22 -38.56
CA PRO A 213 -15.25 -40.55 -39.80
C PRO A 213 -15.53 -41.94 -40.37
N LYS A 214 -15.71 -42.95 -39.50
CA LYS A 214 -15.96 -44.33 -39.93
C LYS A 214 -17.43 -44.57 -40.33
N ASN A 215 -18.36 -43.77 -39.81
CA ASN A 215 -19.79 -43.88 -40.13
C ASN A 215 -20.52 -42.57 -39.82
N ALA A 216 -21.01 -41.91 -40.86
CA ALA A 216 -21.65 -40.60 -40.75
C ALA A 216 -23.00 -40.62 -39.99
N ASN A 217 -23.59 -41.79 -39.71
CA ASN A 217 -24.86 -41.91 -38.98
C ASN A 217 -24.67 -42.18 -37.48
N TRP A 218 -23.43 -42.29 -36.99
CA TRP A 218 -23.17 -42.52 -35.57
C TRP A 218 -23.16 -41.23 -34.76
N SER A 219 -23.78 -41.31 -33.58
CA SER A 219 -23.62 -40.31 -32.52
C SER A 219 -22.17 -40.30 -32.03
N VAL A 220 -21.75 -39.17 -31.45
CA VAL A 220 -20.40 -39.02 -30.89
C VAL A 220 -20.48 -38.65 -29.42
N ALA A 221 -19.48 -39.07 -28.65
CA ALA A 221 -19.43 -38.77 -27.22
C ALA A 221 -18.96 -37.33 -26.97
N VAL A 222 -19.59 -36.73 -25.97
CA VAL A 222 -19.16 -35.50 -25.31
C VAL A 222 -18.59 -35.90 -23.96
N TYR A 223 -17.41 -35.40 -23.67
CA TYR A 223 -16.63 -35.73 -22.50
C TYR A 223 -16.54 -34.57 -21.52
N ASP A 224 -16.21 -34.86 -20.27
CA ASP A 224 -15.64 -33.88 -19.36
C ASP A 224 -14.12 -33.74 -19.59
N SER A 225 -13.47 -32.82 -18.86
CA SER A 225 -12.03 -32.58 -18.92
C SER A 225 -11.17 -33.77 -18.49
N HIS A 226 -11.75 -34.75 -17.79
CA HIS A 226 -11.09 -35.98 -17.35
C HIS A 226 -11.39 -37.17 -18.28
N LEU A 227 -12.00 -36.91 -19.44
CA LEU A 227 -12.37 -37.91 -20.45
C LEU A 227 -13.48 -38.88 -20.01
N ASN A 228 -14.27 -38.53 -18.99
CA ASN A 228 -15.51 -39.25 -18.70
C ASN A 228 -16.59 -38.87 -19.71
N VAL A 229 -17.33 -39.85 -20.24
CA VAL A 229 -18.44 -39.58 -21.15
C VAL A 229 -19.60 -38.95 -20.38
N LEU A 230 -20.01 -37.75 -20.78
CA LEU A 230 -21.17 -37.04 -20.22
C LEU A 230 -22.46 -37.38 -20.96
N LYS A 231 -22.42 -37.40 -22.30
CA LYS A 231 -23.57 -37.68 -23.16
C LYS A 231 -23.15 -38.04 -24.57
N LEU A 232 -24.09 -38.55 -25.36
CA LEU A 232 -23.94 -38.69 -26.81
C LEU A 232 -24.71 -37.59 -27.54
N ILE A 233 -24.12 -37.05 -28.60
CA ILE A 233 -24.78 -36.09 -29.48
C ILE A 233 -25.05 -36.72 -30.87
N PRO A 234 -26.27 -36.60 -31.43
CA PRO A 234 -26.64 -37.31 -32.66
C PRO A 234 -25.82 -36.92 -33.89
N ALA A 235 -25.68 -37.85 -34.82
CA ALA A 235 -25.16 -37.58 -36.16
C ALA A 235 -25.89 -36.40 -36.82
N ARG A 236 -25.14 -35.56 -37.54
CA ARG A 236 -25.63 -34.35 -38.24
C ARG A 236 -26.18 -33.24 -37.33
N SER A 237 -26.21 -33.42 -36.01
CA SER A 237 -26.51 -32.31 -35.09
C SER A 237 -25.40 -31.26 -35.13
N SER A 238 -25.77 -29.99 -34.90
CA SER A 238 -24.84 -28.86 -34.94
C SER A 238 -24.77 -28.16 -33.59
N TRP A 239 -23.56 -27.82 -33.16
CA TRP A 239 -23.27 -27.32 -31.83
C TRP A 239 -22.36 -26.10 -31.92
N LEU A 240 -22.66 -25.07 -31.13
CA LEU A 240 -21.76 -23.93 -30.99
C LEU A 240 -20.51 -24.36 -30.22
N THR A 241 -19.34 -23.99 -30.73
CA THR A 241 -18.05 -24.21 -30.09
C THR A 241 -17.51 -22.91 -29.54
N TYR A 242 -16.71 -23.00 -28.50
CA TYR A 242 -16.20 -21.83 -27.78
C TYR A 242 -14.69 -21.90 -27.54
N GLY A 243 -13.94 -22.63 -28.37
CA GLY A 243 -12.53 -22.87 -28.12
C GLY A 243 -12.13 -24.30 -28.44
N THR A 244 -10.82 -24.49 -28.53
CA THR A 244 -10.19 -25.80 -28.59
C THR A 244 -9.30 -26.03 -27.37
N GLN A 245 -9.20 -27.27 -26.91
CA GLN A 245 -8.24 -27.67 -25.89
C GLN A 245 -7.70 -29.07 -26.19
N THR A 246 -6.41 -29.28 -25.92
CA THR A 246 -5.82 -30.63 -25.89
C THR A 246 -6.00 -31.23 -24.50
N LEU A 247 -6.67 -32.37 -24.42
CA LEU A 247 -6.92 -33.09 -23.16
C LEU A 247 -5.82 -34.14 -22.87
N ALA A 248 -5.94 -34.83 -21.73
CA ALA A 248 -4.90 -35.73 -21.20
C ALA A 248 -4.51 -36.90 -22.14
N ASP A 249 -5.35 -37.25 -23.11
CA ASP A 249 -5.08 -38.26 -24.13
C ASP A 249 -4.33 -37.71 -25.36
N GLY A 250 -3.81 -36.48 -25.28
CA GLY A 250 -3.01 -35.83 -26.34
C GLY A 250 -3.84 -35.38 -27.55
N ARG A 251 -5.16 -35.40 -27.42
CA ARG A 251 -6.12 -35.15 -28.49
C ARG A 251 -6.80 -33.81 -28.32
N THR A 252 -7.13 -33.15 -29.43
CA THR A 252 -7.83 -31.87 -29.44
C THR A 252 -9.35 -32.04 -29.43
N TYR A 253 -10.02 -31.19 -28.66
CA TYR A 253 -11.46 -31.16 -28.48
C TYR A 253 -11.99 -29.75 -28.66
N PHE A 254 -13.17 -29.62 -29.26
CA PHE A 254 -13.97 -28.40 -29.20
C PHE A 254 -14.72 -28.32 -27.87
N ASN A 255 -14.70 -27.15 -27.23
CA ASN A 255 -15.55 -26.86 -26.08
C ASN A 255 -16.98 -26.56 -26.55
N LEU A 256 -17.98 -27.28 -26.04
CA LEU A 256 -19.41 -27.08 -26.35
C LEU A 256 -20.15 -26.23 -25.28
N GLY A 257 -19.41 -25.62 -24.35
CA GLY A 257 -19.93 -24.86 -23.21
C GLY A 257 -19.81 -25.63 -21.89
N GLY A 258 -19.27 -24.98 -20.85
CA GLY A 258 -18.95 -25.67 -19.59
C GLY A 258 -17.84 -26.72 -19.75
N ASN A 259 -17.88 -27.76 -18.93
CA ASN A 259 -16.96 -28.90 -19.01
C ASN A 259 -17.44 -29.95 -20.02
N GLN A 260 -17.77 -29.54 -21.25
CA GLN A 260 -18.28 -30.42 -22.30
C GLN A 260 -17.39 -30.32 -23.54
N TRP A 261 -16.80 -31.45 -23.91
CA TRP A 261 -15.74 -31.52 -24.90
C TRP A 261 -16.07 -32.56 -25.95
N VAL A 262 -16.00 -32.17 -27.23
CA VAL A 262 -16.17 -33.11 -28.35
C VAL A 262 -14.92 -33.14 -29.21
N ARG A 263 -14.51 -34.34 -29.62
CA ARG A 263 -13.35 -34.56 -30.48
C ARG A 263 -13.46 -33.74 -31.78
N THR A 264 -12.40 -33.00 -32.11
CA THR A 264 -12.40 -32.13 -33.30
C THR A 264 -12.50 -32.89 -34.62
N ASP A 265 -12.02 -34.13 -34.66
CA ASP A 265 -12.03 -35.02 -35.83
C ASP A 265 -13.34 -35.82 -35.98
N TYR A 266 -14.33 -35.60 -35.11
CA TYR A 266 -15.62 -36.31 -35.14
C TYR A 266 -16.72 -35.54 -35.88
N GLY A 267 -16.33 -34.61 -36.74
CA GLY A 267 -17.24 -33.78 -37.50
C GLY A 267 -16.56 -32.75 -38.37
N TYR A 268 -17.34 -31.78 -38.81
CA TYR A 268 -16.86 -30.60 -39.52
C TYR A 268 -17.02 -29.37 -38.65
N TRP A 269 -16.14 -28.40 -38.84
CA TRP A 269 -16.22 -27.13 -38.13
C TRP A 269 -16.21 -25.96 -39.12
N ARG A 270 -17.05 -24.97 -38.85
CA ARG A 270 -17.05 -23.69 -39.57
C ARG A 270 -16.90 -22.55 -38.57
N ALA A 271 -15.96 -21.65 -38.85
CA ALA A 271 -15.83 -20.42 -38.08
C ALA A 271 -17.14 -19.62 -38.17
N GLN A 272 -17.53 -19.03 -37.06
CA GLN A 272 -18.59 -18.02 -37.07
C GLN A 272 -17.91 -16.67 -37.19
N THR A 273 -17.83 -16.14 -38.41
CA THR A 273 -17.42 -14.74 -38.63
C THR A 273 -18.52 -13.84 -38.08
N ASN A 274 -18.12 -12.84 -37.28
CA ASN A 274 -19.03 -11.78 -36.83
C ASN A 274 -19.56 -10.98 -38.03
#